data_AF-A0A529HTS2-F1
#
_entry.id   AF-A0A529HTS2-F1
#
_cell.length_a   1.000
_cell.length_b   1.000
_cell.length_c   1.000
_cell.angle_alpha   90.00
_cell.angle_beta   90.00
_cell.angle_gamma   90.00
#
_symmetry.space_group_name_H-M   'P 1'
#
loop_
_entity.id
_entity.type
_entity.pdbx_description
1 polymer ?
#
loop_
_entity_poly.entity_id
_entity_poly.type
_entity_poly.pdbx_seq_one_letter_code
_entity_poly.pdbx_strand_id
1 'polypeptide(L)'
;WGEADRQALLSALKGYNVIAIFHGHQHEVPMIYRRDGLDLFKPKAAYMGGFALARVTGDSMDVVLGEAAGDHGEVVFTNAFSKSLSF
;
A
#
# COMPACT_ATOMS: atom_id res chain seq x y z
N TRP A 1 5.84 -8.64 11.66
CA TRP A 1 5.17 -9.93 11.91
C TRP A 1 6.09 -11.08 11.56
N GLY A 2 5.99 -12.18 12.30
CA GLY A 2 6.72 -13.41 12.00
C GLY A 2 6.05 -14.23 10.89
N GLU A 3 6.61 -15.41 10.60
CA GLU A 3 6.04 -16.33 9.62
C GLU A 3 4.62 -16.78 10.01
N ALA A 4 4.44 -17.21 11.26
CA ALA A 4 3.16 -17.74 11.75
C ALA A 4 2.03 -16.70 11.65
N ASP A 5 2.28 -15.46 12.06
CA ASP A 5 1.34 -14.34 11.94
C ASP A 5 0.96 -14.09 10.48
N ARG A 6 1.95 -14.15 9.57
CA ARG A 6 1.70 -13.96 8.14
C ARG A 6 0.83 -15.08 7.58
N GLN A 7 1.11 -16.32 7.93
CA GLN A 7 0.28 -17.46 7.51
C GLN A 7 -1.15 -17.38 8.07
N ALA A 8 -1.30 -16.93 9.31
CA ALA A 8 -2.62 -16.70 9.91
C ALA A 8 -3.42 -15.64 9.13
N LEU A 9 -2.77 -14.53 8.74
CA LEU A 9 -3.39 -13.52 7.88
C LEU A 9 -3.80 -14.10 6.51
N LEU A 10 -2.90 -14.83 5.83
CA LEU A 10 -3.20 -15.44 4.53
C LEU A 10 -4.36 -16.44 4.62
N SER A 11 -4.43 -17.20 5.71
CA SER A 11 -5.53 -18.12 5.97
C SER A 11 -6.86 -17.38 6.13
N ALA A 12 -6.88 -16.27 6.86
CA ALA A 12 -8.07 -15.45 7.06
C ALA A 12 -8.57 -14.79 5.76
N LEU A 13 -7.65 -14.50 4.82
CA LEU A 13 -7.97 -13.90 3.52
C LEU A 13 -8.33 -14.94 2.44
N LYS A 14 -8.21 -16.23 2.73
CA LYS A 14 -8.45 -17.29 1.75
C LYS A 14 -9.90 -17.25 1.23
N GLY A 15 -10.03 -17.22 -0.10
CA GLY A 15 -11.34 -17.20 -0.78
C GLY A 15 -11.92 -15.80 -0.98
N TYR A 16 -11.32 -14.76 -0.40
CA TYR A 16 -11.70 -13.38 -0.67
C TYR A 16 -10.95 -12.83 -1.89
N ASN A 17 -11.63 -11.99 -2.68
CA ASN A 17 -11.02 -11.22 -3.75
C ASN A 17 -10.35 -9.95 -3.19
N VAL A 18 -9.19 -10.13 -2.56
CA VAL A 18 -8.44 -9.02 -1.96
C VAL A 18 -7.68 -8.26 -3.04
N ILE A 19 -8.03 -6.99 -3.23
CA ILE A 19 -7.38 -6.14 -4.24
C ILE A 19 -5.97 -5.72 -3.83
N ALA A 20 -5.72 -5.46 -2.54
CA ALA A 20 -4.44 -4.97 -2.02
C ALA A 20 -4.40 -5.00 -0.48
N ILE A 21 -3.21 -4.96 0.10
CA ILE A 21 -3.00 -4.69 1.54
C ILE A 21 -2.22 -3.39 1.72
N PHE A 22 -2.78 -2.49 2.52
CA PHE A 22 -2.10 -1.28 2.97
C PHE A 22 -1.68 -1.48 4.43
N HIS A 23 -0.41 -1.24 4.75
CA HIS A 23 0.08 -1.41 6.12
C HIS A 23 1.09 -0.32 6.52
N GLY A 24 1.28 -0.14 7.83
CA GLY A 24 2.07 0.94 8.41
C GLY A 24 2.76 0.54 9.71
N HIS A 25 2.73 1.42 10.72
CA HIS A 25 3.35 1.36 12.06
C HIS A 25 4.52 2.35 12.23
N GLN A 26 5.74 2.03 11.82
CA GLN A 26 6.90 2.93 11.88
C GLN A 26 7.84 2.61 10.71
N HIS A 27 7.72 3.37 9.62
CA HIS A 27 8.49 3.14 8.39
C HIS A 27 9.04 4.46 7.86
N GLU A 28 10.37 4.56 7.74
CA GLU A 28 11.02 5.68 7.04
C GLU A 28 11.01 5.47 5.52
N VAL A 29 11.14 4.22 5.07
CA VAL A 29 11.25 3.88 3.65
C VAL A 29 9.88 3.47 3.09
N PRO A 30 9.30 4.21 2.13
CA PRO A 30 8.07 3.81 1.44
C PRO A 30 8.35 2.62 0.50
N MET A 31 7.40 1.69 0.38
CA MET A 31 7.54 0.51 -0.49
C MET A 31 6.23 0.11 -1.15
N ILE A 32 6.33 -0.29 -2.41
CA ILE A 32 5.31 -1.08 -3.12
C ILE A 32 5.96 -2.40 -3.50
N TYR A 33 5.38 -3.52 -3.08
CA TYR A 33 5.96 -4.84 -3.34
C TYR A 33 4.89 -5.92 -3.38
N ARG A 34 5.22 -7.05 -4.00
CA ARG A 34 4.34 -8.22 -4.09
C ARG A 34 4.87 -9.35 -3.23
N ARG A 35 4.00 -9.99 -2.46
CA ARG A 35 4.34 -11.18 -1.65
C ARG A 35 3.11 -12.05 -1.45
N ASP A 36 3.30 -13.36 -1.53
CA ASP A 36 2.24 -14.34 -1.32
C ASP A 36 0.99 -14.08 -2.20
N GLY A 37 1.21 -13.57 -3.42
CA GLY A 37 0.16 -13.26 -4.40
C GLY A 37 -0.59 -11.94 -4.16
N LEU A 38 -0.24 -11.17 -3.13
CA LEU A 38 -0.90 -9.92 -2.76
C LEU A 38 -0.02 -8.72 -3.11
N ASP A 39 -0.64 -7.62 -3.54
CA ASP A 39 0.01 -6.33 -3.71
C ASP A 39 0.02 -5.60 -2.36
N LEU A 40 1.20 -5.24 -1.87
CA LEU A 40 1.42 -4.59 -0.58
C LEU A 40 1.91 -3.17 -0.76
N PHE A 41 1.25 -2.24 -0.07
CA PHE A 41 1.54 -0.82 -0.09
C PHE A 41 1.90 -0.37 1.33
N LYS A 42 3.11 0.17 1.45
CA LYS A 42 3.69 0.61 2.71
C LYS A 42 4.11 2.07 2.58
N PRO A 43 3.22 3.04 2.83
CA PRO A 43 3.62 4.44 2.89
C PRO A 43 4.59 4.68 4.05
N LYS A 44 5.31 5.81 3.98
CA LYS A 44 6.02 6.35 5.14
C LYS A 44 5.02 6.62 6.28
N ALA A 45 5.47 6.57 7.53
CA ALA A 45 4.57 6.77 8.67
C ALA A 45 3.88 8.15 8.61
N ALA A 46 2.60 8.20 8.98
CA ALA A 46 1.79 9.42 8.88
C ALA A 46 2.36 10.59 9.71
N TYR A 47 2.93 10.32 10.88
CA TYR A 47 3.58 11.37 11.69
C TYR A 47 4.85 11.95 11.05
N MET A 48 5.42 11.26 10.04
CA MET A 48 6.52 11.73 9.22
C MET A 48 6.03 12.34 7.89
N GLY A 49 4.73 12.59 7.76
CA GLY A 49 4.09 13.18 6.58
C GLY A 49 3.65 12.17 5.51
N GLY A 50 3.87 10.86 5.71
CA GLY A 50 3.61 9.85 4.67
C GLY A 50 2.13 9.48 4.48
N PHE A 51 1.76 9.19 3.24
CA PHE A 51 0.42 8.73 2.88
C PHE A 51 0.43 7.85 1.61
N ALA A 52 -0.69 7.16 1.38
CA ALA A 52 -0.98 6.46 0.13
C ALA A 52 -2.29 7.00 -0.44
N LEU A 53 -2.33 7.25 -1.75
CA LEU A 53 -3.54 7.60 -2.48
C LEU A 53 -3.87 6.47 -3.45
N ALA A 54 -5.05 5.87 -3.29
CA ALA A 54 -5.55 4.83 -4.16
C ALA A 54 -6.74 5.35 -4.97
N ARG A 55 -6.68 5.22 -6.28
CA ARG A 55 -7.79 5.42 -7.20
C ARG A 55 -8.24 4.05 -7.71
N VAL A 56 -9.51 3.72 -7.54
CA VAL A 56 -10.10 2.49 -8.03
C VAL A 56 -11.23 2.84 -8.99
N THR A 57 -11.20 2.27 -10.19
CA THR A 57 -12.25 2.39 -11.21
C THR A 57 -12.90 1.02 -11.45
N GLY A 58 -13.79 0.93 -12.44
CA GLY A 58 -14.40 -0.34 -12.83
C GLY A 58 -13.41 -1.33 -13.49
N ASP A 59 -12.25 -0.85 -13.93
CA ASP A 59 -11.31 -1.60 -14.77
C ASP A 59 -9.83 -1.43 -14.37
N SER A 60 -9.53 -0.57 -13.39
CA SER A 60 -8.16 -0.34 -12.93
C SER A 60 -8.08 0.04 -11.46
N MET A 61 -6.87 -0.14 -10.93
CA MET A 61 -6.44 0.42 -9.66
C MET A 61 -5.08 1.07 -9.82
N ASP A 62 -4.99 2.32 -9.40
CA ASP A 62 -3.75 3.09 -9.32
C ASP A 62 -3.46 3.42 -7.87
N VAL A 63 -2.20 3.32 -7.45
CA VAL A 63 -1.74 3.72 -6.13
C VAL A 63 -0.47 4.53 -6.25
N VAL A 64 -0.45 5.68 -5.58
CA VAL A 64 0.78 6.44 -5.36
C VAL A 64 1.08 6.51 -3.86
N LEU A 65 2.36 6.42 -3.52
CA LEU A 65 2.86 6.77 -2.20
C LEU A 65 3.39 8.20 -2.26
N GLY A 66 3.13 8.98 -1.23
CA GLY A 66 3.64 10.33 -1.13
C GLY A 66 3.90 10.75 0.30
N GLU A 67 4.50 11.91 0.45
CA GLU A 67 4.75 12.55 1.72
C GLU A 67 4.52 14.06 1.64
N ALA A 68 4.05 14.64 2.74
CA ALA A 68 4.15 16.07 2.94
C ALA A 68 5.63 16.46 3.06
N ALA A 69 6.03 17.48 2.30
CA ALA A 69 7.37 18.06 2.31
C ALA A 69 7.26 19.57 2.55
N GLY A 70 8.37 20.20 2.94
CA GLY A 70 8.42 21.64 3.16
C GLY A 70 7.57 22.12 4.34
N ASP A 71 7.39 23.45 4.41
CA ASP A 71 6.71 24.13 5.52
C ASP A 71 5.33 24.68 5.11
N HIS A 72 4.92 24.49 3.85
CA HIS A 72 3.72 25.13 3.28
C HIS A 72 2.70 24.12 2.71
N GLY A 73 2.86 22.83 3.03
CA GLY A 73 1.93 21.78 2.61
C GLY A 73 2.24 21.22 1.22
N GLU A 74 3.51 21.30 0.80
CA GLU A 74 3.98 20.67 -0.43
C GLU A 74 3.83 19.15 -0.35
N VAL A 75 3.63 18.52 -1.51
CA VAL A 75 3.45 17.08 -1.63
C VAL A 75 4.48 16.53 -2.60
N VAL A 76 5.21 15.50 -2.16
CA VAL A 76 6.14 14.74 -3.00
C VAL A 76 5.62 13.32 -3.15
N PHE A 77 5.44 12.88 -4.40
CA PHE A 77 5.12 11.47 -4.70
C PHE A 77 6.41 10.69 -4.93
N THR A 78 6.53 9.52 -4.29
CA THR A 78 7.78 8.73 -4.26
C THR A 78 7.67 7.41 -5.03
N ASN A 79 6.47 6.82 -5.08
CA ASN A 79 6.24 5.53 -5.74
C ASN A 79 4.89 5.57 -6.44
N ALA A 80 4.79 4.84 -7.54
CA ALA A 80 3.55 4.68 -8.30
C ALA A 80 3.38 3.21 -8.68
N PHE A 81 2.12 2.79 -8.76
CA PHE A 81 1.70 1.45 -9.16
C PHE A 81 0.36 1.55 -9.88
N SER A 82 0.19 0.75 -10.92
CA SER A 82 -1.06 0.62 -11.65
C SER A 82 -1.30 -0.84 -12.00
N LYS A 83 -2.56 -1.27 -11.97
CA LYS A 83 -2.99 -2.56 -12.51
C LYS A 83 -4.38 -2.47 -13.11
N SER A 84 -4.64 -3.28 -14.12
CA SER A 84 -5.99 -3.54 -14.61
C SER A 84 -6.72 -4.50 -13.67
N LEU A 85 -8.03 -4.34 -13.57
CA LEU A 85 -8.93 -5.21 -12.83
C LEU A 85 -9.76 -6.03 -13.83
N SER A 86 -9.68 -7.34 -13.69
CA SER A 86 -10.57 -8.29 -14.35
C SER A 86 -11.36 -9.01 -13.28
N PHE A 87 -12.69 -9.02 -13.39
CA PHE A 87 -13.60 -9.64 -12.44
C PHE A 87 -14.26 -10.88 -13.05
#